data_AF-A0A1Q2YGD2-F1
#
_entry.id   AF-A0A1Q2YGD2-F1
#
_cell.length_a   1.000
_cell.length_b   1.000
_cell.length_c   1.000
_cell.angle_alpha   90.00
_cell.angle_beta   90.00
_cell.angle_gamma   90.00
#
_symmetry.space_group_name_H-M   'P 1'
#
loop_
_entity.id
_entity.type
_entity.pdbx_description
1 polymer ?
#
loop_
_entity_poly.entity_id
_entity_poly.type
_entity_poly.pdbx_seq_one_letter_code
_entity_poly.pdbx_strand_id
1 'polypeptide(L)'
;MDHSIGGAQGAFSSVFMLLLISVAMINQSHVFAYDTRELFEVREALSNTFHWSCLLLCHTILEIFWSTICQFFIYVCYYWPPRYSGDANKAGFFFFINVLIFPAYYCTYGLAILYFSPDVPSASMINSNLFAAMLLFCGILNPKRYSPRFWSFMYVASPFTYFVQSFVGPILHNRKLVCAYSELSIVDPPEGQNCGDYFSHYIDNNGGYLRNPEADSSCQYCPYTMQEQVVIQYGIKWNQHWRDFGIAWIYIIANTGFMLVGYYYFRVLGKNPFGMIFKLLNPKSLIPKPRHEKDKTIFQKKPGDDKIGTQKKPSA
;
A
#
# COMPACT_ATOMS: atom_id res chain seq x y z
N MET A 1 -10.25 -19.69 -17.96
CA MET A 1 -8.80 -19.91 -17.75
C MET A 1 -8.55 -21.38 -17.86
N ASP A 2 -7.51 -21.76 -18.58
CA ASP A 2 -7.06 -23.15 -18.60
C ASP A 2 -6.55 -23.52 -17.21
N HIS A 3 -6.78 -24.76 -16.80
CA HIS A 3 -6.30 -25.29 -15.54
C HIS A 3 -4.77 -25.54 -15.57
N SER A 4 -4.01 -24.74 -16.31
CA SER A 4 -2.58 -24.92 -16.54
C SER A 4 -1.72 -24.23 -15.48
N ILE A 5 -0.41 -24.54 -15.47
CA ILE A 5 0.58 -23.85 -14.62
C ILE A 5 0.67 -22.37 -15.03
N GLY A 6 0.70 -22.10 -16.33
CA GLY A 6 0.71 -20.75 -16.88
C GLY A 6 -0.55 -19.96 -16.49
N GLY A 7 -1.70 -20.61 -16.40
CA GLY A 7 -2.94 -19.98 -15.90
C GLY A 7 -2.81 -19.52 -14.45
N ALA A 8 -2.23 -20.34 -13.58
CA ALA A 8 -2.00 -19.98 -12.17
C ALA A 8 -0.97 -18.85 -12.02
N GLN A 9 0.13 -18.88 -12.78
CA GLN A 9 1.13 -17.80 -12.80
C GLN A 9 0.58 -16.50 -13.40
N GLY A 10 -0.29 -16.60 -14.41
CA GLY A 10 -1.00 -15.47 -14.99
C GLY A 10 -1.96 -14.82 -13.99
N ALA A 11 -2.70 -15.62 -13.22
CA ALA A 11 -3.54 -15.12 -12.13
C ALA A 11 -2.70 -14.47 -11.00
N PHE A 12 -1.55 -15.05 -10.67
CA PHE A 12 -0.63 -14.47 -9.69
C PHE A 12 -0.08 -13.11 -10.16
N SER A 13 0.32 -13.00 -11.43
CA SER A 13 0.80 -11.76 -12.04
C SER A 13 -0.32 -10.73 -12.24
N SER A 14 -1.56 -11.14 -12.47
CA SER A 14 -2.67 -10.20 -12.63
C SER A 14 -3.03 -9.48 -11.33
N VAL A 15 -2.83 -10.13 -10.18
CA VAL A 15 -2.96 -9.48 -8.85
C VAL A 15 -1.93 -8.36 -8.68
N PHE A 16 -0.73 -8.50 -9.25
CA PHE A 16 0.26 -7.41 -9.26
C PHE A 16 -0.27 -6.16 -9.99
N MET A 17 -0.94 -6.36 -11.13
CA MET A 17 -1.56 -5.25 -11.87
C MET A 17 -2.70 -4.60 -11.08
N LEU A 18 -3.46 -5.38 -10.31
CA LEU A 18 -4.49 -4.85 -9.42
C LEU A 18 -3.90 -3.92 -8.35
N LEU A 19 -2.71 -4.24 -7.81
CA LEU A 19 -2.01 -3.36 -6.87
C LEU A 19 -1.58 -2.04 -7.53
N LEU A 20 -1.13 -2.07 -8.79
CA LEU A 20 -0.69 -0.87 -9.50
C LEU A 20 -1.80 0.18 -9.66
N ILE A 21 -3.07 -0.23 -9.74
CA ILE A 21 -4.20 0.71 -9.81
C ILE A 21 -4.21 1.66 -8.60
N SER A 22 -3.80 1.19 -7.43
CA SER A 22 -3.80 2.01 -6.22
C SER A 22 -2.84 3.20 -6.29
N VAL A 23 -1.72 3.13 -7.05
CA VAL A 23 -0.79 4.26 -7.16
C VAL A 23 -1.41 5.44 -7.89
N ALA A 24 -2.18 5.16 -8.94
CA ALA A 24 -2.87 6.18 -9.72
C ALA A 24 -3.95 6.86 -8.86
N MET A 25 -4.68 6.08 -8.07
CA MET A 25 -5.70 6.59 -7.15
C MET A 25 -5.08 7.45 -6.05
N ILE A 26 -3.97 7.03 -5.43
CA ILE A 26 -3.28 7.83 -4.42
C ILE A 26 -2.84 9.18 -4.98
N ASN A 27 -2.20 9.17 -6.16
CA ASN A 27 -1.71 10.39 -6.79
C ASN A 27 -2.85 11.35 -7.16
N GLN A 28 -4.02 10.82 -7.53
CA GLN A 28 -5.21 11.63 -7.78
C GLN A 28 -5.77 12.22 -6.48
N SER A 29 -5.90 11.42 -5.42
CA SER A 29 -6.38 11.91 -4.11
C SER A 29 -5.47 12.99 -3.53
N HIS A 30 -4.15 12.95 -3.79
CA HIS A 30 -3.21 13.98 -3.36
C HIS A 30 -3.57 15.39 -3.88
N VAL A 31 -4.00 15.50 -5.14
CA VAL A 31 -4.34 16.80 -5.74
C VAL A 31 -5.56 17.41 -5.06
N PHE A 32 -6.66 16.64 -4.93
CA PHE A 32 -7.90 17.13 -4.32
C PHE A 32 -7.77 17.44 -2.82
N ALA A 33 -6.99 16.61 -2.12
CA ALA A 33 -6.72 16.79 -0.70
C ALA A 33 -5.80 17.97 -0.38
N TYR A 34 -4.93 18.36 -1.32
CA TYR A 34 -4.05 19.49 -1.12
C TYR A 34 -4.80 20.82 -1.14
N ASP A 35 -5.68 21.03 -2.12
CA ASP A 35 -6.42 22.29 -2.28
C ASP A 35 -7.33 22.57 -1.06
N THR A 36 -7.98 21.52 -0.55
CA THR A 36 -8.81 21.61 0.65
C THR A 36 -7.99 21.87 1.91
N ARG A 37 -6.82 21.24 2.03
CA ARG A 37 -5.87 21.50 3.12
C ARG A 37 -5.38 22.95 3.12
N GLU A 38 -5.01 23.50 1.96
CA GLU A 38 -4.54 24.88 1.85
C GLU A 38 -5.62 25.87 2.29
N LEU A 39 -6.86 25.67 1.84
CA LEU A 39 -8.00 26.51 2.24
C LEU A 39 -8.22 26.47 3.76
N PHE A 40 -8.13 25.29 4.37
CA PHE A 40 -8.24 25.13 5.81
C PHE A 40 -7.12 25.84 6.57
N GLU A 41 -5.86 25.66 6.17
CA GLU A 41 -4.70 26.28 6.85
C GLU A 41 -4.73 27.81 6.76
N VAL A 42 -5.15 28.38 5.63
CA VAL A 42 -5.11 29.83 5.42
C VAL A 42 -6.32 30.55 6.03
N ARG A 43 -7.51 29.94 6.05
CA ARG A 43 -8.75 30.62 6.49
C ARG A 43 -9.38 30.02 7.73
N GLU A 44 -9.59 28.71 7.74
CA GLU A 44 -10.43 28.04 8.74
C GLU A 44 -9.68 27.80 10.06
N ALA A 45 -8.39 27.49 9.97
CA ALA A 45 -7.52 27.30 11.13
C ALA A 45 -7.33 28.61 11.92
N LEU A 46 -7.23 29.77 11.24
CA LEU A 46 -7.09 31.08 11.89
C LEU A 46 -8.39 31.55 12.57
N SER A 47 -9.55 31.17 12.03
CA SER A 47 -10.86 31.51 12.57
C SER A 47 -11.35 30.55 13.66
N ASN A 48 -10.62 29.45 13.93
CA ASN A 48 -10.97 28.41 14.90
C ASN A 48 -12.40 27.87 14.75
N THR A 49 -12.92 27.80 13.51
CA THR A 49 -14.27 27.29 13.24
C THR A 49 -14.38 25.77 13.44
N PHE A 50 -13.32 25.03 13.10
CA PHE A 50 -13.27 23.57 13.21
C PHE A 50 -12.01 23.08 13.91
N HIS A 51 -12.12 21.92 14.57
CA HIS A 51 -10.93 21.23 15.09
C HIS A 51 -10.09 20.67 13.94
N TRP A 52 -8.77 20.74 14.05
CA TRP A 52 -7.82 20.33 13.00
C TRP A 52 -7.99 18.87 12.53
N SER A 53 -8.40 17.97 13.43
CA SER A 53 -8.61 16.56 13.09
C SER A 53 -9.87 16.31 12.26
N CYS A 54 -10.83 17.25 12.27
CA CYS A 54 -12.08 17.13 11.52
C CYS A 54 -11.80 17.00 10.02
N LEU A 55 -10.93 17.86 9.47
CA LEU A 55 -10.57 17.83 8.06
C LEU A 55 -9.94 16.48 7.66
N LEU A 56 -8.97 16.01 8.44
CA LEU A 56 -8.24 14.77 8.18
C LEU A 56 -9.18 13.55 8.16
N LEU A 57 -10.08 13.47 9.14
CA LEU A 57 -11.02 12.37 9.29
C LEU A 57 -12.13 12.42 8.22
N CYS A 58 -12.67 13.61 7.94
CA CYS A 58 -13.65 13.79 6.86
C CYS A 58 -13.07 13.40 5.51
N HIS A 59 -11.84 13.82 5.21
CA HIS A 59 -11.14 13.42 3.99
C HIS A 59 -11.02 11.90 3.90
N THR A 60 -10.51 11.28 4.97
CA THR A 60 -10.30 9.83 5.02
C THR A 60 -11.61 9.06 4.80
N ILE A 61 -12.70 9.44 5.47
CA ILE A 61 -13.99 8.74 5.35
C ILE A 61 -14.56 8.87 3.93
N LEU A 62 -14.51 10.07 3.35
CA LEU A 62 -15.05 10.32 2.01
C LEU A 62 -14.25 9.59 0.92
N GLU A 63 -12.92 9.60 1.01
CA GLU A 63 -12.06 8.88 0.07
C GLU A 63 -12.27 7.36 0.16
N ILE A 64 -12.38 6.82 1.38
CA ILE A 64 -12.66 5.39 1.57
C ILE A 64 -14.01 5.02 0.98
N PHE A 65 -15.03 5.85 1.20
CA PHE A 65 -16.37 5.61 0.65
C PHE A 65 -16.36 5.59 -0.88
N TRP A 66 -15.78 6.62 -1.51
CA TRP A 66 -15.69 6.70 -2.96
C TRP A 66 -14.86 5.55 -3.56
N SER A 67 -13.71 5.28 -2.95
CA SER A 67 -12.82 4.20 -3.33
C SER A 67 -13.48 2.82 -3.22
N THR A 68 -14.29 2.60 -2.18
CA THR A 68 -15.06 1.34 -2.00
C THR A 68 -16.03 1.13 -3.16
N ILE A 69 -16.70 2.18 -3.62
CA ILE A 69 -17.62 2.11 -4.77
C ILE A 69 -16.84 1.75 -6.05
N CYS A 70 -15.73 2.43 -6.32
CA CYS A 70 -14.89 2.10 -7.48
C CYS A 70 -14.38 0.66 -7.43
N GLN A 71 -13.95 0.21 -6.25
CA GLN A 71 -13.41 -1.13 -6.06
C GLN A 71 -14.48 -2.22 -6.16
N PHE A 72 -15.73 -1.92 -5.85
CA PHE A 72 -16.88 -2.80 -6.14
C PHE A 72 -17.01 -3.10 -7.63
N PHE A 73 -16.89 -2.09 -8.49
CA PHE A 73 -16.92 -2.30 -9.95
C PHE A 73 -15.70 -3.10 -10.43
N ILE A 74 -14.52 -2.85 -9.86
CA ILE A 74 -13.33 -3.65 -10.16
C ILE A 74 -13.54 -5.11 -9.76
N TYR A 75 -14.12 -5.38 -8.59
CA TYR A 75 -14.45 -6.75 -8.17
C TYR A 75 -15.35 -7.45 -9.20
N VAL A 76 -16.40 -6.78 -9.69
CA VAL A 76 -17.31 -7.37 -10.69
C VAL A 76 -16.57 -7.68 -11.99
N CYS A 77 -15.76 -6.75 -12.48
CA CYS A 77 -15.03 -6.89 -13.75
C CYS A 77 -13.80 -7.81 -13.67
N TYR A 78 -13.19 -7.97 -12.50
CA TYR A 78 -11.97 -8.76 -12.32
C TYR A 78 -12.27 -10.19 -11.88
N TYR A 79 -13.22 -10.39 -10.94
CA TYR A 79 -13.43 -11.69 -10.32
C TYR A 79 -14.23 -12.67 -11.20
N TRP A 80 -15.25 -12.16 -11.90
CA TRP A 80 -16.19 -13.01 -12.65
C TRP A 80 -15.71 -13.45 -14.03
N PRO A 81 -15.07 -12.60 -14.87
CA PRO A 81 -14.71 -13.02 -16.24
C PRO A 81 -13.74 -14.22 -16.31
N PRO A 82 -12.72 -14.34 -15.44
CA PRO A 82 -11.85 -15.53 -15.41
C PRO A 82 -12.54 -16.80 -14.90
N ARG A 83 -13.80 -16.69 -14.41
CA ARG A 83 -14.56 -17.75 -13.74
C ARG A 83 -13.82 -18.28 -12.52
N TYR A 84 -13.48 -17.38 -11.59
CA TYR A 84 -12.97 -17.77 -10.27
C TYR A 84 -14.04 -18.50 -9.44
N SER A 85 -13.66 -19.06 -8.29
CA SER A 85 -14.53 -19.97 -7.54
C SER A 85 -15.73 -19.19 -6.99
N GLY A 86 -16.95 -19.60 -7.35
CA GLY A 86 -18.18 -18.99 -6.83
C GLY A 86 -18.51 -19.35 -5.37
N ASP A 87 -17.63 -20.09 -4.68
CA ASP A 87 -17.85 -20.46 -3.29
C ASP A 87 -17.91 -19.21 -2.42
N ALA A 88 -18.97 -19.09 -1.61
CA ALA A 88 -19.20 -17.92 -0.75
C ALA A 88 -18.00 -17.59 0.15
N ASN A 89 -17.28 -18.61 0.64
CA ASN A 89 -16.10 -18.43 1.50
C ASN A 89 -14.92 -17.78 0.75
N LYS A 90 -14.72 -18.12 -0.53
CA LYS A 90 -13.59 -17.61 -1.33
C LYS A 90 -13.93 -16.28 -2.00
N ALA A 91 -15.09 -16.22 -2.64
CA ALA A 91 -15.59 -15.01 -3.30
C ALA A 91 -15.90 -13.91 -2.28
N GLY A 92 -16.54 -14.26 -1.16
CA GLY A 92 -16.83 -13.34 -0.07
C GLY A 92 -15.56 -12.81 0.61
N PHE A 93 -14.55 -13.66 0.84
CA PHE A 93 -13.27 -13.21 1.38
C PHE A 93 -12.54 -12.26 0.40
N PHE A 94 -12.47 -12.61 -0.88
CA PHE A 94 -11.87 -11.74 -1.89
C PHE A 94 -12.60 -10.40 -1.98
N PHE A 95 -13.94 -10.42 -1.99
CA PHE A 95 -14.77 -9.21 -1.94
C PHE A 95 -14.43 -8.35 -0.72
N PHE A 96 -14.41 -8.95 0.47
CA PHE A 96 -14.16 -8.24 1.71
C PHE A 96 -12.78 -7.55 1.73
N ILE A 97 -11.73 -8.26 1.33
CA ILE A 97 -10.38 -7.68 1.28
C ILE A 97 -10.27 -6.64 0.16
N ASN A 98 -10.73 -6.99 -1.05
CA ASN A 98 -10.57 -6.13 -2.20
C ASN A 98 -11.41 -4.87 -2.09
N VAL A 99 -12.70 -4.99 -1.77
CA VAL A 99 -13.67 -3.87 -1.82
C VAL A 99 -13.63 -3.01 -0.56
N LEU A 100 -13.33 -3.56 0.62
CA LEU A 100 -13.37 -2.78 1.87
C LEU A 100 -11.98 -2.45 2.41
N ILE A 101 -11.11 -3.44 2.52
CA ILE A 101 -9.84 -3.29 3.26
C ILE A 101 -8.76 -2.64 2.41
N PHE A 102 -8.62 -3.04 1.15
CA PHE A 102 -7.64 -2.48 0.24
C PHE A 102 -7.82 -0.96 0.02
N PRO A 103 -9.04 -0.44 -0.24
CA PRO A 103 -9.26 1.01 -0.33
C PRO A 103 -9.03 1.73 0.99
N ALA A 104 -9.44 1.16 2.13
CA ALA A 104 -9.09 1.73 3.43
C ALA A 104 -7.57 1.87 3.62
N TYR A 105 -6.80 0.87 3.19
CA TYR A 105 -5.34 0.90 3.26
C TYR A 105 -4.72 1.96 2.34
N TYR A 106 -5.02 1.95 1.04
CA TYR A 106 -4.32 2.86 0.13
C TYR A 106 -4.75 4.32 0.34
N CYS A 107 -6.01 4.59 0.74
CA CYS A 107 -6.45 5.94 1.06
C CYS A 107 -5.73 6.48 2.31
N THR A 108 -5.67 5.70 3.39
CA THR A 108 -4.98 6.13 4.62
C THR A 108 -3.48 6.30 4.41
N TYR A 109 -2.85 5.40 3.66
CA TYR A 109 -1.44 5.52 3.26
C TYR A 109 -1.17 6.77 2.40
N GLY A 110 -2.01 7.01 1.39
CA GLY A 110 -1.88 8.16 0.51
C GLY A 110 -2.03 9.49 1.26
N LEU A 111 -3.07 9.62 2.08
CA LEU A 111 -3.31 10.83 2.87
C LEU A 111 -2.20 11.04 3.92
N ALA A 112 -1.71 9.98 4.56
CA ALA A 112 -0.60 10.06 5.49
C ALA A 112 0.65 10.71 4.86
N ILE A 113 0.99 10.35 3.62
CA ILE A 113 2.11 10.97 2.89
C ILE A 113 1.82 12.43 2.55
N LEU A 114 0.60 12.73 2.08
CA LEU A 114 0.24 14.07 1.70
C LEU A 114 0.34 15.04 2.88
N TYR A 115 -0.27 14.71 4.02
CA TYR A 115 -0.24 15.58 5.20
C TYR A 115 1.16 15.74 5.81
N PHE A 116 2.06 14.79 5.54
CA PHE A 116 3.48 14.91 5.87
C PHE A 116 4.25 15.82 4.89
N SER A 117 3.86 15.83 3.62
CA SER A 117 4.52 16.61 2.57
C SER A 117 4.13 18.10 2.55
N PRO A 118 5.07 19.00 2.15
CA PRO A 118 4.78 20.42 1.97
C PRO A 118 3.96 20.71 0.71
N ASP A 119 4.25 20.04 -0.41
CA ASP A 119 3.66 20.25 -1.74
C ASP A 119 3.29 18.93 -2.44
N VAL A 120 2.36 19.00 -3.41
CA VAL A 120 1.89 17.82 -4.18
C VAL A 120 3.02 17.11 -4.95
N PRO A 121 3.92 17.81 -5.67
CA PRO A 121 5.06 17.16 -6.32
C PRO A 121 5.93 16.35 -5.35
N SER A 122 6.27 16.91 -4.20
CA SER A 122 7.03 16.21 -3.15
C SER A 122 6.27 14.99 -2.63
N ALA A 123 4.95 15.11 -2.39
CA ALA A 123 4.10 14.00 -1.98
C ALA A 123 4.16 12.83 -2.97
N SER A 124 4.04 13.15 -4.27
CA SER A 124 4.04 12.17 -5.35
C SER A 124 5.39 11.47 -5.50
N MET A 125 6.51 12.19 -5.33
CA MET A 125 7.85 11.58 -5.36
C MET A 125 8.07 10.64 -4.17
N ILE A 126 7.67 11.04 -2.96
CA ILE A 126 7.76 10.19 -1.76
C ILE A 126 6.89 8.95 -1.94
N ASN A 127 5.65 9.13 -2.39
CA ASN A 127 4.73 8.04 -2.66
C ASN A 127 5.32 7.06 -3.68
N SER A 128 5.82 7.57 -4.81
CA SER A 128 6.38 6.72 -5.87
C SER A 128 7.56 5.89 -5.39
N ASN A 129 8.46 6.46 -4.58
CA ASN A 129 9.62 5.73 -4.05
C ASN A 129 9.21 4.65 -3.03
N LEU A 130 8.39 5.02 -2.04
CA LEU A 130 7.92 4.08 -1.02
C LEU A 130 7.06 2.96 -1.64
N PHE A 131 6.19 3.31 -2.58
CA PHE A 131 5.34 2.36 -3.29
C PHE A 131 6.18 1.39 -4.15
N ALA A 132 7.19 1.90 -4.87
CA ALA A 132 8.11 1.06 -5.63
C ALA A 132 8.85 0.08 -4.71
N ALA A 133 9.33 0.53 -3.55
CA ALA A 133 9.95 -0.34 -2.55
C ALA A 133 8.96 -1.42 -2.05
N MET A 134 7.72 -1.05 -1.72
CA MET A 134 6.70 -2.01 -1.28
C MET A 134 6.39 -3.07 -2.36
N LEU A 135 6.34 -2.67 -3.63
CA LEU A 135 6.11 -3.57 -4.77
C LEU A 135 7.28 -4.51 -5.03
N LEU A 136 8.53 -4.04 -4.94
CA LEU A 136 9.70 -4.89 -5.14
C LEU A 136 9.75 -6.05 -4.13
N PHE A 137 9.28 -5.79 -2.91
CA PHE A 137 9.32 -6.76 -1.80
C PHE A 137 7.97 -7.45 -1.52
N CYS A 138 6.95 -7.31 -2.39
CA CYS A 138 5.64 -7.94 -2.20
C CYS A 138 5.63 -9.47 -2.44
N GLY A 139 6.76 -10.05 -2.85
CA GLY A 139 6.92 -11.48 -3.08
C GLY A 139 6.63 -11.96 -4.50
N ILE A 140 6.01 -11.13 -5.35
CA ILE A 140 5.74 -11.48 -6.76
C ILE A 140 7.01 -11.37 -7.61
N LEU A 141 7.69 -10.23 -7.55
CA LEU A 141 8.90 -9.95 -8.34
C LEU A 141 10.15 -10.63 -7.76
N ASN A 142 10.24 -10.70 -6.44
CA ASN A 142 11.36 -11.32 -5.74
C ASN A 142 10.84 -12.28 -4.65
N PRO A 143 10.88 -13.61 -4.90
CA PRO A 143 10.49 -14.59 -3.90
C PRO A 143 11.38 -14.49 -2.67
N LYS A 144 10.80 -14.66 -1.47
CA LYS A 144 11.54 -14.58 -0.19
C LYS A 144 12.80 -15.46 -0.15
N ARG A 145 12.79 -16.61 -0.84
CA ARG A 145 13.91 -17.56 -0.91
C ARG A 145 15.17 -17.00 -1.58
N TYR A 146 15.01 -16.10 -2.54
CA TYR A 146 16.11 -15.52 -3.31
C TYR A 146 16.57 -14.16 -2.77
N SER A 147 15.88 -13.61 -1.77
CA SER A 147 16.25 -12.33 -1.16
C SER A 147 17.49 -12.49 -0.26
N PRO A 148 18.50 -11.60 -0.38
CA PRO A 148 19.63 -11.56 0.54
C PRO A 148 19.15 -11.42 1.99
N ARG A 149 19.88 -12.02 2.94
CA ARG A 149 19.47 -12.07 4.36
C ARG A 149 19.20 -10.68 4.96
N PHE A 150 19.95 -9.65 4.54
CA PHE A 150 19.72 -8.27 4.95
C PHE A 150 18.34 -7.73 4.56
N TRP A 151 17.84 -8.04 3.37
CA TRP A 151 16.55 -7.55 2.85
C TRP A 151 15.35 -8.44 3.22
N SER A 152 15.59 -9.51 3.97
CA SER A 152 14.53 -10.45 4.38
C SER A 152 13.47 -9.81 5.28
N PHE A 153 13.82 -8.78 6.06
CA PHE A 153 12.85 -8.04 6.89
C PHE A 153 11.88 -7.23 6.04
N MET A 154 12.30 -6.74 4.87
CA MET A 154 11.49 -5.87 4.02
C MET A 154 10.28 -6.61 3.45
N TYR A 155 10.42 -7.92 3.18
CA TYR A 155 9.31 -8.77 2.79
C TYR A 155 8.21 -8.84 3.88
N VAL A 156 8.60 -8.86 5.15
CA VAL A 156 7.67 -8.92 6.30
C VAL A 156 7.12 -7.52 6.62
N ALA A 157 7.93 -6.47 6.43
CA ALA A 157 7.51 -5.08 6.64
C ALA A 157 6.63 -4.55 5.50
N SER A 158 6.66 -5.14 4.30
CA SER A 158 5.84 -4.67 3.18
C SER A 158 4.38 -5.08 3.38
N PRO A 159 3.43 -4.13 3.46
CA PRO A 159 2.01 -4.43 3.56
C PRO A 159 1.49 -5.17 2.33
N PHE A 160 2.07 -4.91 1.15
CA PHE A 160 1.67 -5.57 -0.10
C PHE A 160 1.89 -7.07 -0.11
N THR A 161 2.85 -7.58 0.64
CA THR A 161 3.02 -9.03 0.82
C THR A 161 1.74 -9.69 1.34
N TYR A 162 1.07 -9.06 2.32
CA TYR A 162 -0.14 -9.58 2.93
C TYR A 162 -1.37 -9.40 2.03
N PHE A 163 -1.44 -8.30 1.27
CA PHE A 163 -2.49 -8.10 0.27
C PHE A 163 -2.38 -9.11 -0.88
N VAL A 164 -1.18 -9.37 -1.39
CA VAL A 164 -0.95 -10.41 -2.40
C VAL A 164 -1.39 -11.77 -1.89
N GLN A 165 -1.00 -12.15 -0.66
CA GLN A 165 -1.43 -13.42 -0.06
C GLN A 165 -2.96 -13.50 0.05
N SER A 166 -3.60 -12.41 0.47
CA SER A 166 -5.06 -12.32 0.64
C SER A 166 -5.83 -12.32 -0.70
N PHE A 167 -5.26 -11.81 -1.78
CA PHE A 167 -5.88 -11.83 -3.11
C PHE A 167 -5.67 -13.17 -3.83
N VAL A 168 -4.46 -13.70 -3.79
CA VAL A 168 -4.09 -14.92 -4.54
C VAL A 168 -4.65 -16.18 -3.88
N GLY A 169 -4.68 -16.21 -2.54
CA GLY A 169 -5.25 -17.31 -1.75
C GLY A 169 -6.63 -17.76 -2.24
N PRO A 170 -7.66 -16.90 -2.24
CA PRO A 170 -9.02 -17.28 -2.64
C PRO A 170 -9.15 -17.60 -4.14
N ILE A 171 -8.25 -17.07 -4.98
CA ILE A 171 -8.26 -17.33 -6.43
C ILE A 171 -7.82 -18.75 -6.74
N LEU A 172 -6.75 -19.25 -6.09
CA LEU A 172 -6.10 -20.52 -6.44
C LEU A 172 -6.45 -21.68 -5.50
N HIS A 173 -7.08 -21.40 -4.36
CA HIS A 173 -7.36 -22.43 -3.35
C HIS A 173 -8.35 -23.48 -3.84
N ASN A 174 -7.99 -24.75 -3.61
CA ASN A 174 -8.78 -25.94 -3.96
C ASN A 174 -9.21 -25.99 -5.44
N ARG A 175 -8.29 -25.66 -6.35
CA ARG A 175 -8.47 -25.80 -7.80
C ARG A 175 -7.52 -26.85 -8.35
N LYS A 176 -8.09 -27.87 -8.99
CA LYS A 176 -7.32 -28.89 -9.70
C LYS A 176 -6.53 -28.25 -10.84
N LEU A 177 -5.26 -28.61 -10.93
CA LEU A 177 -4.37 -28.24 -12.01
C LEU A 177 -4.30 -29.40 -13.01
N VAL A 178 -4.43 -29.08 -14.29
CA VAL A 178 -4.28 -29.97 -15.43
C VAL A 178 -3.21 -29.36 -16.34
N CYS A 179 -1.99 -29.91 -16.30
CA CYS A 179 -0.88 -29.47 -17.14
C CYS A 179 -1.24 -29.54 -18.63
N ALA A 180 -0.91 -28.48 -19.38
CA ALA A 180 -0.94 -28.50 -20.84
C ALA A 180 0.22 -29.35 -21.39
N TYR A 181 0.15 -29.79 -22.65
CA TYR A 181 1.20 -30.65 -23.24
C TYR A 181 2.59 -30.00 -23.21
N SER A 182 2.66 -28.68 -23.36
CA SER A 182 3.90 -27.90 -23.27
C SER A 182 4.47 -27.75 -21.85
N GLU A 183 3.68 -28.06 -20.82
CA GLU A 183 4.06 -27.94 -19.41
C GLU A 183 4.43 -29.30 -18.80
N LEU A 184 4.20 -30.38 -19.54
CA LEU A 184 4.54 -31.74 -19.13
C LEU A 184 6.05 -31.93 -19.29
N SER A 185 6.67 -32.49 -18.26
CA SER A 185 8.02 -33.00 -18.38
C SER A 185 7.95 -34.36 -19.05
N ILE A 186 8.54 -34.47 -20.23
CA ILE A 186 8.60 -35.71 -21.01
C ILE A 186 9.94 -36.38 -20.71
N VAL A 187 9.88 -37.58 -20.14
CA VAL A 187 11.06 -38.38 -19.80
C VAL A 187 10.81 -39.82 -20.24
N ASP A 188 11.82 -40.46 -20.82
CA ASP A 188 11.74 -41.87 -21.18
C ASP A 188 12.22 -42.73 -19.99
N PRO A 189 11.46 -43.79 -19.62
CA PRO A 189 11.87 -44.69 -18.56
C PRO A 189 13.00 -45.62 -19.04
N PRO A 190 13.84 -46.15 -18.13
CA PRO A 190 14.83 -47.16 -18.47
C PRO A 190 14.18 -48.45 -19.01
N GLU A 191 14.90 -49.20 -19.84
CA GLU A 191 14.37 -50.41 -20.49
C GLU A 191 13.78 -51.41 -19.47
N GLY A 192 12.54 -51.84 -19.73
CA GLY A 192 11.82 -52.82 -18.92
C GLY A 192 10.98 -52.27 -17.77
N GLN A 193 10.83 -50.95 -17.64
CA GLN A 193 9.93 -50.31 -16.66
C GLN A 193 8.85 -49.46 -17.35
N ASN A 194 7.62 -49.52 -16.83
CA ASN A 194 6.57 -48.59 -17.25
C ASN A 194 6.75 -47.23 -16.54
N CYS A 195 6.08 -46.21 -17.06
CA CYS A 195 6.13 -44.86 -16.49
C CYS A 195 5.67 -44.81 -15.02
N GLY A 196 4.65 -45.59 -14.65
CA GLY A 196 4.13 -45.65 -13.29
C GLY A 196 5.15 -46.15 -12.27
N ASP A 197 5.86 -47.23 -12.60
CA ASP A 197 6.85 -47.89 -11.75
C ASP A 197 8.09 -47.00 -11.60
N TYR A 198 8.56 -46.39 -12.69
CA TYR A 198 9.72 -45.49 -12.68
C TYR A 198 9.46 -44.22 -11.84
N PHE A 199 8.27 -43.62 -11.96
CA PHE A 199 7.94 -42.38 -11.23
C PHE A 199 7.28 -42.62 -9.88
N SER A 200 6.92 -43.84 -9.50
CA SER A 200 6.23 -44.15 -8.23
C SER A 200 6.93 -43.50 -7.02
N HIS A 201 8.21 -43.82 -6.82
CA HIS A 201 9.02 -43.28 -5.73
C HIS A 201 9.24 -41.76 -5.83
N TYR A 202 9.25 -41.20 -7.05
CA TYR A 202 9.39 -39.76 -7.26
C TYR A 202 8.10 -39.01 -6.91
N ILE A 203 6.94 -39.54 -7.31
CA ILE A 203 5.62 -38.98 -7.01
C ILE A 203 5.34 -39.06 -5.50
N ASP A 204 5.73 -40.14 -4.83
CA ASP A 204 5.54 -40.27 -3.39
C ASP A 204 6.36 -39.23 -2.60
N ASN A 205 7.57 -38.90 -3.06
CA ASN A 205 8.43 -37.92 -2.39
C ASN A 205 8.14 -36.46 -2.78
N ASN A 206 7.84 -36.19 -4.06
CA ASN A 206 7.76 -34.83 -4.60
C ASN A 206 6.32 -34.42 -4.98
N GLY A 207 5.39 -35.35 -5.01
CA GLY A 207 4.02 -35.15 -5.50
C GLY A 207 3.93 -35.06 -7.01
N GLY A 208 2.77 -34.59 -7.49
CA GLY A 208 2.45 -34.51 -8.91
C GLY A 208 1.61 -35.69 -9.39
N TYR A 209 1.42 -35.78 -10.71
CA TYR A 209 0.68 -36.88 -11.32
C TYR A 209 1.19 -37.17 -12.72
N LEU A 210 1.02 -38.42 -13.16
CA LEU A 210 1.27 -38.86 -14.52
C LEU A 210 -0.01 -38.81 -15.34
N ARG A 211 0.10 -38.40 -16.60
CA ARG A 211 -1.02 -38.49 -17.56
C ARG A 211 -1.13 -39.87 -18.21
N ASN A 212 -0.01 -40.58 -18.36
CA ASN A 212 0.11 -41.88 -19.02
C ASN A 212 0.90 -42.88 -18.15
N PRO A 213 0.33 -43.39 -17.05
CA PRO A 213 1.03 -44.32 -16.15
C PRO A 213 1.39 -45.67 -16.82
N GLU A 214 0.63 -46.10 -17.83
CA GLU A 214 0.79 -47.40 -18.51
C GLU A 214 1.74 -47.36 -19.73
N ALA A 215 2.31 -46.20 -20.06
CA ALA A 215 3.19 -46.10 -21.23
C ALA A 215 4.61 -46.60 -20.92
N ASP A 216 5.26 -47.20 -21.91
CA ASP A 216 6.66 -47.65 -21.84
C ASP A 216 7.65 -46.65 -22.47
N SER A 217 7.13 -45.55 -23.04
CA SER A 217 7.91 -44.48 -23.67
C SER A 217 7.20 -43.13 -23.52
N SER A 218 7.96 -42.04 -23.44
CA SER A 218 7.45 -40.66 -23.33
C SER A 218 6.51 -40.45 -22.13
N CYS A 219 7.01 -40.68 -20.92
CA CYS A 219 6.27 -40.43 -19.68
C CYS A 219 5.97 -38.94 -19.53
N GLN A 220 4.69 -38.61 -19.39
CA GLN A 220 4.21 -37.24 -19.25
C GLN A 220 3.94 -36.94 -17.77
N TYR A 221 4.93 -36.32 -17.13
CA TYR A 221 4.88 -35.96 -15.72
C TYR A 221 4.44 -34.49 -15.53
N CYS A 222 3.48 -34.27 -14.62
CA CYS A 222 3.06 -32.95 -14.16
C CYS A 222 3.45 -32.76 -12.68
N PRO A 223 4.22 -31.71 -12.33
CA PRO A 223 4.75 -31.53 -10.97
C PRO A 223 3.70 -31.09 -9.94
N TYR A 224 2.56 -30.55 -10.37
CA TYR A 224 1.54 -29.99 -9.47
C TYR A 224 0.18 -30.63 -9.72
N THR A 225 -0.52 -31.01 -8.65
CA THR A 225 -1.90 -31.52 -8.70
C THR A 225 -2.93 -30.42 -8.49
N MET A 226 -2.56 -29.39 -7.72
CA MET A 226 -3.42 -28.26 -7.36
C MET A 226 -2.75 -26.93 -7.69
N GLN A 227 -3.54 -25.93 -8.10
CA GLN A 227 -3.02 -24.61 -8.46
C GLN A 227 -2.38 -23.88 -7.27
N GLU A 228 -2.84 -24.14 -6.04
CA GLU A 228 -2.24 -23.56 -4.84
C GLU A 228 -0.77 -23.98 -4.65
N GLN A 229 -0.37 -25.18 -5.10
CA GLN A 229 1.01 -25.66 -4.96
C GLN A 229 2.00 -24.80 -5.76
N VAL A 230 1.56 -24.22 -6.87
CA VAL A 230 2.36 -23.30 -7.70
C VAL A 230 2.76 -22.05 -6.90
N VAL A 231 1.93 -21.62 -5.95
CA VAL A 231 2.14 -20.39 -5.18
C VAL A 231 2.71 -20.60 -3.76
N ILE A 232 2.75 -21.84 -3.26
CA ILE A 232 3.32 -22.15 -1.94
C ILE A 232 4.78 -21.70 -1.84
N GLN A 233 5.55 -21.80 -2.93
CA GLN A 233 6.95 -21.34 -3.00
C GLN A 233 7.12 -19.84 -2.76
N TYR A 234 6.07 -19.03 -2.97
CA TYR A 234 6.06 -17.59 -2.71
C TYR A 234 5.57 -17.24 -1.29
N GLY A 235 5.29 -18.26 -0.45
CA GLY A 235 4.83 -18.10 0.92
C GLY A 235 3.32 -17.93 1.08
N ILE A 236 2.56 -18.14 0.00
CA ILE A 236 1.10 -17.97 0.01
C ILE A 236 0.45 -19.25 0.51
N LYS A 237 -0.26 -19.15 1.64
CA LYS A 237 -0.97 -20.27 2.25
C LYS A 237 -2.38 -19.84 2.61
N TRP A 238 -3.38 -20.56 2.10
CA TRP A 238 -4.78 -20.26 2.40
C TRP A 238 -5.06 -20.23 3.90
N ASN A 239 -4.46 -21.13 4.69
CA ASN A 239 -4.68 -21.17 6.15
C ASN A 239 -4.32 -19.85 6.89
N GLN A 240 -3.54 -18.95 6.28
CA GLN A 240 -3.08 -17.71 6.92
C GLN A 240 -3.91 -16.46 6.54
N HIS A 241 -4.95 -16.62 5.71
CA HIS A 241 -5.80 -15.52 5.22
C HIS A 241 -6.36 -14.58 6.31
N TRP A 242 -6.81 -15.11 7.46
CA TRP A 242 -7.31 -14.27 8.57
C TRP A 242 -6.22 -13.51 9.33
N ARG A 243 -4.99 -14.06 9.38
CA ARG A 243 -3.84 -13.34 9.92
C ARG A 243 -3.53 -12.13 9.05
N ASP A 244 -3.52 -12.34 7.74
CA ASP A 244 -3.19 -11.29 6.77
C ASP A 244 -4.24 -10.17 6.79
N PHE A 245 -5.51 -10.54 6.97
CA PHE A 245 -6.59 -9.59 7.26
C PHE A 245 -6.34 -8.76 8.54
N GLY A 246 -5.94 -9.40 9.64
CA GLY A 246 -5.64 -8.69 10.89
C GLY A 246 -4.45 -7.73 10.74
N ILE A 247 -3.42 -8.15 10.01
CA ILE A 247 -2.23 -7.32 9.72
C ILE A 247 -2.61 -6.10 8.87
N ALA A 248 -3.50 -6.25 7.88
CA ALA A 248 -3.97 -5.14 7.06
C ALA A 248 -4.64 -4.04 7.91
N TRP A 249 -5.45 -4.41 8.91
CA TRP A 249 -6.05 -3.44 9.84
C TRP A 249 -5.03 -2.72 10.71
N ILE A 250 -3.99 -3.43 11.16
CA ILE A 250 -2.90 -2.81 11.92
C ILE A 250 -2.23 -1.71 11.09
N TYR A 251 -1.97 -1.96 9.80
CA TYR A 251 -1.42 -0.94 8.90
C TYR A 251 -2.38 0.24 8.69
N ILE A 252 -3.68 0.00 8.51
CA ILE A 252 -4.68 1.07 8.36
C ILE A 252 -4.66 1.98 9.59
N ILE A 253 -4.77 1.40 10.79
CA ILE A 253 -4.79 2.15 12.06
C ILE A 253 -3.46 2.90 12.26
N ALA A 254 -2.32 2.26 11.97
CA ALA A 254 -1.01 2.88 12.05
C ALA A 254 -0.86 4.06 11.09
N ASN A 255 -1.35 3.94 9.84
CA ASN A 255 -1.32 5.02 8.85
C ASN A 255 -2.21 6.19 9.27
N THR A 256 -3.42 5.92 9.77
CA THR A 256 -4.30 6.97 10.32
C THR A 256 -3.66 7.67 11.52
N GLY A 257 -3.02 6.91 12.41
CA GLY A 257 -2.28 7.47 13.54
C GLY A 257 -1.11 8.35 13.08
N PHE A 258 -0.32 7.88 12.11
CA PHE A 258 0.79 8.62 11.54
C PHE A 258 0.33 9.93 10.87
N MET A 259 -0.79 9.88 10.15
CA MET A 259 -1.42 11.07 9.55
C MET A 259 -1.80 12.11 10.61
N LEU A 260 -2.52 11.70 11.67
CA LEU A 260 -2.96 12.61 12.74
C LEU A 260 -1.78 13.19 13.52
N VAL A 261 -0.83 12.34 13.93
CA VAL A 261 0.35 12.76 14.69
C VAL A 261 1.27 13.64 13.84
N GLY A 262 1.48 13.28 12.58
CA GLY A 262 2.27 14.05 11.63
C GLY A 262 1.68 15.44 11.45
N TYR A 263 0.39 15.55 11.14
CA TYR A 263 -0.26 16.84 10.98
C TYR A 263 -0.18 17.70 12.25
N TYR A 264 -0.45 17.10 13.41
CA TYR A 264 -0.36 17.80 14.70
C TYR A 264 1.06 18.35 14.98
N TYR A 265 2.10 17.55 14.73
CA TYR A 265 3.47 17.96 15.00
C TYR A 265 3.96 19.07 14.06
N PHE A 266 3.75 18.90 12.75
CA PHE A 266 4.28 19.81 11.74
C PHE A 266 3.49 21.13 11.65
N ARG A 267 2.17 21.09 11.83
CA ARG A 267 1.29 22.23 11.55
C ARG A 267 0.71 22.87 12.80
N VAL A 268 0.22 22.07 13.76
CA VAL A 268 -0.45 22.61 14.96
C VAL A 268 0.57 23.09 16.00
N LEU A 269 1.60 22.30 16.27
CA LEU A 269 2.63 22.65 17.27
C LEU A 269 3.62 23.72 16.78
N GLY A 270 3.74 23.92 15.47
CA GLY A 270 4.63 24.94 14.87
C GLY A 270 6.11 24.80 15.25
N LYS A 271 6.54 23.64 15.78
CA LYS A 271 7.93 23.39 16.15
C LYS A 271 8.62 22.65 15.02
N ASN A 272 9.59 23.30 14.37
CA ASN A 272 10.48 22.64 13.42
C ASN A 272 11.04 21.35 14.05
N PRO A 273 10.84 20.15 13.46
CA PRO A 273 11.42 18.91 13.98
C PRO A 273 12.94 19.00 14.08
N PHE A 274 13.56 19.66 13.09
CA PHE A 274 14.98 19.96 13.07
C PHE A 274 15.43 20.88 14.22
N GLY A 275 14.57 21.78 14.70
CA GLY A 275 14.88 22.64 15.84
C GLY A 275 14.91 21.88 17.16
N MET A 276 14.16 20.78 17.29
CA MET A 276 14.18 19.92 18.48
C MET A 276 15.42 19.02 18.49
N ILE A 277 15.77 18.44 17.34
CA ILE A 277 16.99 17.65 17.16
C ILE A 277 18.25 18.52 17.36
N PHE A 278 18.27 19.74 16.81
CA PHE A 278 19.38 20.68 16.98
C PHE A 278 19.49 21.23 18.41
N LYS A 279 18.36 21.35 19.14
CA LYS A 279 18.35 21.68 20.58
C LYS A 279 18.87 20.53 21.44
N LEU A 280 18.57 19.29 21.09
CA LEU A 280 19.11 18.09 21.75
C LEU A 280 20.63 17.94 21.53
N LEU A 281 21.13 18.32 20.35
CA LEU A 281 22.57 18.28 20.03
C LEU A 281 23.38 19.49 20.50
N ASN A 282 22.75 20.56 20.99
CA ASN A 282 23.45 21.79 21.36
C ASN A 282 22.95 22.39 22.69
N PRO A 283 23.63 22.09 23.82
CA PRO A 283 23.20 22.51 25.17
C PRO A 283 23.29 24.03 25.42
N LYS A 284 23.84 24.81 24.49
CA LYS A 284 23.89 26.28 24.57
C LYS A 284 22.59 26.99 24.17
N SER A 285 21.60 26.25 23.70
CA SER A 285 20.30 26.80 23.26
C SER A 285 19.28 27.00 24.39
N LEU A 286 19.64 26.67 25.63
CA LEU A 286 18.80 26.85 26.82
C LEU A 286 18.72 28.30 27.31
N ILE A 287 19.49 29.22 26.73
CA ILE A 287 19.44 30.64 27.08
C ILE A 287 18.18 31.24 26.42
N PRO A 288 17.22 31.77 27.20
CA PRO A 288 16.04 32.42 26.64
C PRO A 288 16.49 33.64 25.82
N LYS A 289 16.24 33.64 24.50
CA LYS A 289 16.26 34.89 23.73
C LYS A 289 15.10 35.76 24.22
N PRO A 290 15.31 37.04 24.57
CA PRO A 290 14.21 37.92 24.95
C PRO A 290 13.20 37.97 23.81
N ARG A 291 11.96 37.57 24.12
CA ARG A 291 10.84 37.59 23.19
C ARG A 291 10.38 39.05 23.06
N HIS A 292 10.70 39.63 21.90
CA HIS A 292 10.37 40.99 21.49
C HIS A 292 10.95 42.08 22.39
N GLU A 293 11.97 42.78 21.89
CA GLU A 293 12.18 44.16 22.30
C GLU A 293 10.90 44.92 21.91
N LYS A 294 10.22 45.55 22.87
CA LYS A 294 9.09 46.44 22.58
C LYS A 294 9.56 47.46 21.54
N ASP A 295 8.92 47.53 20.38
CA ASP A 295 9.23 48.55 19.36
C ASP A 295 9.03 49.95 19.96
N LYS A 296 10.12 50.54 20.47
CA LYS A 296 10.14 51.92 20.99
C LYS A 296 10.17 52.96 19.87
N THR A 297 10.22 52.53 18.62
CA THR A 297 10.34 53.38 17.42
C THR A 297 9.00 53.92 16.90
N ILE A 298 7.86 53.41 17.39
CA ILE A 298 6.52 53.83 16.93
C ILE A 298 6.14 55.23 17.46
N PHE A 299 6.70 55.65 18.60
CA PHE A 299 6.40 56.94 19.24
C PHE A 299 7.59 57.90 19.33
N GLN A 300 8.72 57.60 18.69
CA GLN A 300 9.84 58.54 18.63
C GLN A 300 9.53 59.65 17.61
N LYS A 301 9.47 60.89 18.10
CA LYS A 301 9.28 62.10 17.30
C LYS A 301 10.33 62.14 16.19
N LYS A 302 9.89 62.15 14.93
CA LYS A 302 10.82 62.22 13.79
C LYS A 302 11.18 63.69 13.53
N PRO A 303 12.42 63.97 13.07
CA PRO A 303 12.79 65.33 12.68
C PRO A 303 11.90 65.81 11.52
N GLY A 304 10.91 66.66 11.82
CA GLY A 304 9.90 67.15 10.87
C GLY A 304 8.47 67.24 11.42
N ASP A 305 8.15 66.53 12.50
CA ASP A 305 6.80 66.50 13.09
C ASP A 305 6.36 67.84 13.70
N ASP A 306 7.30 68.74 14.00
CA ASP A 306 7.01 70.09 14.54
C ASP A 306 6.34 71.03 13.51
N LYS A 307 6.32 70.66 12.22
CA LYS A 307 5.75 71.50 11.14
C LYS A 307 4.31 71.13 10.76
N ILE A 308 3.74 70.08 11.34
CA ILE A 308 2.43 69.53 10.92
C ILE A 308 1.26 70.19 11.68
N GLY A 309 1.53 70.95 12.75
CA GLY A 309 0.49 71.53 13.64
C GLY A 309 0.11 72.99 13.42
N THR A 310 0.79 73.77 12.56
CA THR A 310 0.46 75.19 12.37
C THR A 310 -0.47 75.40 11.18
N GLN A 311 -1.72 74.92 11.31
CA GLN A 311 -2.82 75.52 10.55
C GLN A 311 -3.01 76.95 11.06
N LYS A 312 -2.66 77.94 10.23
CA LYS A 312 -3.06 79.34 10.41
C LYS A 312 -4.60 79.38 10.53
N LYS A 313 -5.12 79.75 11.70
CA LYS A 313 -6.47 80.32 11.80
C LYS A 313 -6.47 81.66 11.06
N PRO A 314 -7.28 81.86 10.02
CA PRO A 314 -7.61 83.22 9.59
C PRO A 314 -8.57 83.82 10.63
N SER A 315 -8.16 84.96 11.18
CA SER A 315 -8.91 85.81 12.09
C SER A 315 -9.48 87.01 11.32
N ALA A 316 -10.80 87.23 11.51
CA ALA A 316 -11.64 88.35 11.06
C ALA A 316 -11.87 88.48 9.54
#